data_AF-A0AA39X4D0-F1
#
_entry.id   AF-A0AA39X4D0-F1
#
_cell.length_a   1.000
_cell.length_b   1.000
_cell.length_c   1.000
_cell.angle_alpha   90.00
_cell.angle_beta   90.00
_cell.angle_gamma   90.00
#
_symmetry.space_group_name_H-M   'P 1'
#
loop_
_entity.id
_entity.type
_entity.pdbx_description
1 polymer ?
#
loop_
_entity_poly.entity_id
_entity_poly.type
_entity_poly.pdbx_seq_one_letter_code
_entity_poly.pdbx_strand_id
1 'polypeptide(L)'
;MVVTTIITTDHNSGLNLKNEPIPYDIDPLLRPPKSDDEDWVPCLVPNFDEDPWLWVRHLPGIHRVQVVGQGVEVAIRKSYVPWLIQNRFLFEQCQEGSRRWHGVYTSGMLPEAIEAAKVRFLSTAAFGLSSGVGFGLDRYYHDHTAGQCDLCPAIEWAILVRDIVSSDRLIFCRFLLRCAFLGLHLLGDYNSASAREIVDRGEKEWAEHFRQLGANKVRRVPQRDLGGELHKVALLRGVLEAVGGRRDVRQHRFDLALPVNKSFAAFGDILGLNVSAEDLASFGSFDVATMEANLLASRVFNGVLPVTKTHVGFRAIPGEELLQCIPIGVPDELRRVLPTELVHSIGHGDLRKMQVILSTLYCSRLEDAEVHALVLICDTAQYPTATPGLRSWLASEKGKRFYQDTLASMRESRSLELTASAVAALLWRSRVLSLDSSLGPTNSSYLRDFARLLDGSGGLRERAVLRSVAHSFERAVGDKCHPAVRHCVYSVVEAEGISGLSLDIMDGLSDTYWSHMVAGLPHKDALEKTWEEFRSRADREDDWFFV
;
A
#
# COMPACT_ATOMS: atom_id res chain seq x y z
N MET A 1 47.02 -1.72 32.41
CA MET A 1 45.99 -1.17 33.32
C MET A 1 45.35 0.01 32.63
N VAL A 2 44.26 -0.24 31.89
CA VAL A 2 43.42 0.82 31.32
C VAL A 2 42.37 1.13 32.39
N VAL A 3 42.38 2.37 32.89
CA VAL A 3 41.36 2.86 33.83
C VAL A 3 40.15 3.26 32.99
N THR A 4 39.17 2.37 32.88
CA THR A 4 37.90 2.67 32.19
C THR A 4 36.95 3.30 33.19
N THR A 5 36.75 4.62 33.11
CA THR A 5 35.79 5.35 33.94
C THR A 5 34.36 4.98 33.53
N ILE A 6 33.60 4.33 34.41
CA ILE A 6 32.18 4.04 34.20
C ILE A 6 31.38 5.31 34.53
N ILE A 7 30.68 5.86 33.54
CA ILE A 7 29.70 6.94 33.75
C ILE A 7 28.32 6.29 33.88
N THR A 8 27.84 6.12 35.11
CA THR A 8 26.44 5.77 35.39
C THR A 8 25.62 7.05 35.54
N THR A 9 24.75 7.35 34.59
CA THR A 9 23.70 8.36 34.77
C THR A 9 22.45 7.71 35.34
N ASP A 10 22.34 7.67 36.67
CA ASP A 10 21.06 7.51 37.36
C ASP A 10 20.62 8.88 37.89
N HIS A 11 19.55 9.43 37.31
CA HIS A 11 18.90 10.63 37.80
C HIS A 11 18.17 10.31 39.11
N ASN A 12 18.88 10.34 40.24
CA ASN A 12 18.40 10.77 41.58
C ASN A 12 19.34 10.41 42.76
N SER A 13 20.58 10.01 42.53
CA SER A 13 21.55 9.86 43.62
C SER A 13 22.92 10.39 43.23
N GLY A 14 23.55 11.12 44.15
CA GLY A 14 24.79 11.85 43.90
C GLY A 14 25.90 10.98 43.31
N LEU A 15 26.63 11.54 42.35
CA LEU A 15 27.82 10.98 41.73
C LEU A 15 28.81 10.49 42.78
N ASN A 16 28.94 9.17 42.92
CA ASN A 16 30.04 8.55 43.65
C ASN A 16 30.86 7.73 42.63
N LEU A 17 31.86 8.38 42.03
CA LEU A 17 32.85 7.76 41.15
C LEU A 17 33.76 6.87 42.01
N LYS A 18 33.38 5.62 42.20
CA LYS A 18 34.30 4.59 42.70
C LYS A 18 35.13 4.09 41.54
N ASN A 19 36.39 4.54 41.48
CA ASN A 19 37.44 3.99 40.62
C ASN A 19 37.88 2.61 41.16
N GLU A 20 36.95 1.66 41.23
CA GLU A 20 37.28 0.28 41.58
C GLU A 20 37.71 -0.47 40.30
N PRO A 21 38.85 -1.17 40.31
CA PRO A 21 39.30 -1.91 39.13
C PRO A 21 38.33 -3.05 38.83
N ILE A 22 37.88 -3.12 37.57
CA ILE A 22 36.99 -4.19 37.10
C ILE A 22 37.68 -5.54 37.36
N PRO A 23 37.04 -6.49 38.08
CA PRO A 23 37.68 -7.75 38.46
C PRO A 23 37.88 -8.75 37.30
N TYR A 24 37.51 -8.35 36.08
CA TYR A 24 37.55 -9.16 34.87
C TYR A 24 38.30 -8.43 33.74
N ASP A 25 38.99 -9.18 32.88
CA ASP A 25 39.50 -8.65 31.61
C ASP A 25 38.35 -8.51 30.59
N ILE A 26 37.79 -7.31 30.52
CA ILE A 26 36.67 -6.97 29.63
C ILE A 26 37.13 -6.50 28.24
N ASP A 27 38.44 -6.38 27.98
CA ASP A 27 38.98 -5.96 26.69
C ASP A 27 38.45 -6.81 25.50
N PRO A 28 38.21 -8.13 25.64
CA PRO A 28 37.60 -8.93 24.58
C PRO A 28 36.18 -8.48 24.21
N LEU A 29 35.43 -7.93 25.17
CA LEU A 29 34.05 -7.49 25.00
C LEU A 29 33.96 -6.05 24.48
N LEU A 30 34.93 -5.19 24.79
CA LEU A 30 34.97 -3.80 24.33
C LEU A 30 35.27 -3.67 22.83
N ARG A 31 35.76 -4.73 22.18
CA ARG A 31 36.04 -4.70 20.75
C ARG A 31 34.74 -4.55 19.94
N PRO A 32 34.70 -3.67 18.93
CA PRO A 32 33.56 -3.61 18.02
C PRO A 32 33.36 -5.00 17.38
N PRO A 33 32.10 -5.40 17.15
CA PRO A 33 31.79 -6.72 16.64
C PRO A 33 32.43 -6.92 15.26
N LYS A 34 32.71 -8.18 14.91
CA LYS A 34 33.31 -8.54 13.61
C LYS A 34 32.33 -8.43 12.45
N SER A 35 31.03 -8.33 12.73
CA SER A 35 29.95 -8.21 11.74
C SER A 35 28.79 -7.43 12.33
N ASP A 36 28.11 -6.63 11.50
CA ASP A 36 26.88 -5.92 11.85
C ASP A 36 25.67 -6.88 11.98
N ASP A 37 25.82 -8.13 11.54
CA ASP A 37 24.77 -9.18 11.51
C ASP A 37 24.83 -10.14 12.72
N GLU A 38 25.51 -9.76 13.80
CA GLU A 38 25.63 -10.64 14.97
C GLU A 38 24.29 -10.85 15.69
N ASP A 39 23.94 -12.11 15.94
CA ASP A 39 22.72 -12.48 16.66
C ASP A 39 22.77 -12.13 18.16
N TRP A 40 21.61 -11.79 18.70
CA TRP A 40 21.38 -11.54 20.11
C TRP A 40 20.58 -12.69 20.72
N VAL A 41 21.03 -13.20 21.87
CA VAL A 41 20.45 -14.33 22.58
C VAL A 41 19.72 -13.83 23.83
N PRO A 42 18.43 -14.19 24.01
CA PRO A 42 17.70 -13.88 25.24
C PRO A 42 18.19 -14.74 26.40
N CYS A 43 18.56 -14.09 27.50
CA CYS A 43 19.04 -14.72 28.72
C CYS A 43 18.21 -14.24 29.92
N LEU A 44 17.92 -15.13 30.87
CA LEU A 44 17.35 -14.78 32.16
C LEU A 44 18.47 -14.69 33.21
N VAL A 45 18.57 -13.54 33.86
CA VAL A 45 19.60 -13.22 34.85
C VAL A 45 18.93 -12.96 36.21
N PRO A 46 19.20 -13.75 37.26
CA PRO A 46 18.55 -13.59 38.56
C PRO A 46 18.93 -12.27 39.26
N ASN A 47 20.21 -11.88 39.26
CA ASN A 47 20.72 -10.70 39.99
C ASN A 47 21.46 -9.73 39.06
N PHE A 48 20.75 -9.15 38.09
CA PHE A 48 21.39 -8.30 37.05
C PHE A 48 21.98 -6.98 37.58
N ASP A 49 21.46 -6.48 38.69
CA ASP A 49 21.90 -5.22 39.31
C ASP A 49 22.89 -5.42 40.46
N GLU A 50 23.40 -6.64 40.63
CA GLU A 50 24.40 -7.01 41.64
C GLU A 50 25.68 -7.55 40.98
N ASP A 51 26.71 -7.78 41.80
CA ASP A 51 27.91 -8.47 41.35
C ASP A 51 27.57 -9.90 40.88
N PRO A 52 28.12 -10.37 39.75
CA PRO A 52 29.13 -9.72 38.92
C PRO A 52 28.59 -8.86 37.74
N TRP A 53 27.27 -8.81 37.55
CA TRP A 53 26.63 -8.15 36.40
C TRP A 53 26.76 -6.63 36.41
N LEU A 54 26.85 -6.02 37.59
CA LEU A 54 27.05 -4.57 37.77
C LEU A 54 28.22 -4.03 36.94
N TRP A 55 29.28 -4.82 36.75
CA TRP A 55 30.50 -4.44 36.02
C TRP A 55 30.36 -4.47 34.49
N VAL A 56 29.43 -5.28 33.96
CA VAL A 56 29.33 -5.56 32.52
C VAL A 56 28.01 -5.12 31.90
N ARG A 57 26.99 -4.79 32.71
CA ARG A 57 25.64 -4.42 32.24
C ARG A 57 25.58 -3.20 31.30
N HIS A 58 26.63 -2.39 31.27
CA HIS A 58 26.75 -1.20 30.42
C HIS A 58 27.49 -1.48 29.10
N LEU A 59 27.98 -2.70 28.88
CA LEU A 59 28.69 -3.06 27.66
C LEU A 59 27.71 -3.10 26.47
N PRO A 60 28.18 -2.72 25.27
CA PRO A 60 27.33 -2.65 24.08
C PRO A 60 26.70 -4.00 23.70
N GLY A 61 27.34 -5.12 24.01
CA GLY A 61 26.74 -6.44 23.75
C GLY A 61 25.74 -6.93 24.80
N ILE A 62 25.34 -6.10 25.77
CA ILE A 62 24.42 -6.47 26.85
C ILE A 62 23.31 -5.41 26.95
N HIS A 63 22.06 -5.83 26.76
CA HIS A 63 20.90 -4.94 26.82
C HIS A 63 19.83 -5.51 27.74
N ARG A 64 19.44 -4.74 28.75
CA ARG A 64 18.34 -5.09 29.65
C ARG A 64 17.02 -4.99 28.88
N VAL A 65 16.21 -6.04 28.88
CA VAL A 65 14.94 -6.09 28.14
C VAL A 65 13.76 -5.81 29.06
N GLN A 66 13.57 -6.63 30.09
CA GLN A 66 12.46 -6.50 31.04
C GLN A 66 12.72 -7.29 32.34
N VAL A 67 11.91 -7.04 33.35
CA VAL A 67 11.89 -7.85 34.58
C VAL A 67 10.87 -8.98 34.41
N VAL A 68 11.26 -10.22 34.72
CA VAL A 68 10.41 -11.42 34.63
C VAL A 68 10.50 -12.21 35.93
N GLY A 69 9.42 -12.22 36.70
CA GLY A 69 9.39 -12.90 38.00
C GLY A 69 10.44 -12.36 38.96
N GLN A 70 11.36 -13.21 39.40
CA GLN A 70 12.50 -12.84 40.26
C GLN A 70 13.78 -12.52 39.47
N GLY A 71 13.77 -12.61 38.14
CA GLY A 71 14.94 -12.34 37.29
C GLY A 71 14.71 -11.19 36.31
N VAL A 72 15.75 -10.90 35.54
CA VAL A 72 15.79 -9.89 34.49
C VAL A 72 16.09 -10.59 33.16
N GLU A 73 15.24 -10.37 32.17
CA GLU A 73 15.54 -10.76 30.81
C GLU A 73 16.52 -9.76 30.21
N VAL A 74 17.62 -10.29 29.66
CA VAL A 74 18.73 -9.56 29.09
C VAL A 74 19.01 -10.14 27.70
N ALA A 75 19.05 -9.28 26.69
CA ALA A 75 19.55 -9.64 25.37
C ALA A 75 21.07 -9.53 25.40
N ILE A 76 21.76 -10.62 25.06
CA ILE A 76 23.23 -10.68 25.07
C ILE A 76 23.70 -11.08 23.68
N ARG A 77 24.71 -10.39 23.15
CA ARG A 77 25.36 -10.79 21.89
C ARG A 77 25.90 -12.21 21.98
N LYS A 78 25.69 -13.00 20.93
CA LYS A 78 26.08 -14.41 20.90
C LYS A 78 27.58 -14.61 21.15
N SER A 79 28.45 -13.69 20.71
CA SER A 79 29.90 -13.75 20.97
C SER A 79 30.31 -13.47 22.41
N TYR A 80 29.47 -12.80 23.21
CA TYR A 80 29.75 -12.52 24.61
C TYR A 80 29.49 -13.74 25.50
N VAL A 81 28.59 -14.64 25.07
CA VAL A 81 28.15 -15.81 25.84
C VAL A 81 29.33 -16.71 26.28
N PRO A 82 30.28 -17.12 25.41
CA PRO A 82 31.42 -17.94 25.84
C PRO A 82 32.27 -17.28 26.93
N TRP A 83 32.51 -15.96 26.83
CA TRP A 83 33.28 -15.21 27.82
C TRP A 83 32.54 -15.15 29.17
N LEU A 84 31.21 -14.94 29.15
CA LEU A 84 30.38 -14.93 30.35
C LEU A 84 30.39 -16.29 31.07
N ILE A 85 30.31 -17.38 30.31
CA ILE A 85 30.43 -18.75 30.84
C ILE A 85 31.81 -18.98 31.46
N GLN A 86 32.88 -18.60 30.75
CA GLN A 86 34.26 -18.75 31.24
C GLN A 86 34.50 -18.00 32.56
N ASN A 87 33.88 -16.84 32.72
CA ASN A 87 33.96 -16.00 33.92
C ASN A 87 32.87 -16.31 34.96
N ARG A 88 32.15 -17.44 34.82
CA ARG A 88 31.18 -17.96 35.81
C ARG A 88 30.00 -17.03 36.10
N PHE A 89 29.54 -16.25 35.13
CA PHE A 89 28.30 -15.49 35.26
C PHE A 89 27.10 -16.45 35.33
N LEU A 90 26.16 -16.16 36.24
CA LEU A 90 24.92 -16.93 36.38
C LEU A 90 23.84 -16.35 35.44
N PHE A 91 23.40 -17.16 34.48
CA PHE A 91 22.28 -16.86 33.58
C PHE A 91 21.73 -18.14 32.94
N GLU A 92 20.48 -18.10 32.52
CA GLU A 92 19.82 -19.16 31.75
C GLU A 92 19.55 -18.67 30.33
N GLN A 93 19.99 -19.41 29.31
CA GLN A 93 19.67 -19.10 27.91
C GLN A 93 18.32 -19.68 27.53
N CYS A 94 17.47 -18.89 26.86
CA CYS A 94 16.23 -19.44 26.32
C CYS A 94 16.55 -20.41 25.17
N GLN A 95 16.05 -21.65 25.22
CA GLN A 95 16.26 -22.60 24.13
C GLN A 95 15.50 -22.18 22.86
N GLU A 96 16.12 -22.40 21.69
CA GLU A 96 15.48 -22.18 20.38
C GLU A 96 14.15 -22.96 20.30
N GLY A 97 13.05 -22.27 19.98
CA GLY A 97 11.71 -22.84 19.90
C GLY A 97 10.90 -22.82 21.21
N SER A 98 11.51 -22.45 22.35
CA SER A 98 10.77 -22.18 23.58
C SER A 98 9.99 -20.86 23.47
N ARG A 99 8.78 -20.85 24.03
CA ARG A 99 7.99 -19.62 24.24
C ARG A 99 8.84 -18.67 25.11
N ARG A 100 9.40 -17.62 24.48
CA ARG A 100 10.18 -16.54 25.14
C ARG A 100 9.56 -16.16 26.48
N TRP A 101 10.34 -15.82 27.50
CA TRP A 101 9.80 -15.55 28.84
C TRP A 101 8.65 -14.52 28.78
N HIS A 102 7.40 -14.96 28.98
CA HIS A 102 6.20 -14.15 28.77
C HIS A 102 6.01 -13.14 29.93
N GLY A 103 6.95 -12.21 30.11
CA GLY A 103 6.88 -11.19 31.16
C GLY A 103 5.77 -10.15 30.94
N VAL A 104 5.39 -9.91 29.67
CA VAL A 104 4.37 -8.91 29.32
C VAL A 104 2.95 -9.42 29.62
N TYR A 105 2.72 -10.74 29.60
CA TYR A 105 1.41 -11.37 29.81
C TYR A 105 1.51 -12.50 30.83
N THR A 106 1.64 -12.17 32.11
CA THR A 106 1.46 -13.17 33.15
C THR A 106 -0.04 -13.39 33.40
N SER A 107 -0.50 -14.63 33.33
CA SER A 107 -1.88 -15.03 33.63
C SER A 107 -2.32 -14.50 35.01
N GLY A 108 -3.44 -13.77 35.07
CA GLY A 108 -4.01 -13.24 36.31
C GLY A 108 -3.73 -11.76 36.62
N MET A 109 -3.01 -11.03 35.75
CA MET A 109 -2.82 -9.58 35.91
C MET A 109 -4.07 -8.77 35.48
N LEU A 110 -4.30 -7.66 36.19
CA LEU A 110 -5.28 -6.65 35.80
C LEU A 110 -4.88 -5.98 34.46
N PRO A 111 -5.84 -5.55 33.61
CA PRO A 111 -5.56 -4.90 32.33
C PRO A 111 -4.58 -3.72 32.42
N GLU A 112 -4.67 -2.92 33.48
CA GLU A 112 -3.79 -1.76 33.71
C GLU A 112 -2.34 -2.18 33.98
N ALA A 113 -2.14 -3.30 34.68
CA ALA A 113 -0.81 -3.85 34.95
C ALA A 113 -0.15 -4.40 33.68
N ILE A 114 -0.95 -5.02 32.81
CA ILE A 114 -0.52 -5.49 31.48
C ILE A 114 -0.09 -4.29 30.63
N GLU A 115 -0.92 -3.24 30.55
CA GLU A 115 -0.59 -2.05 29.76
C GLU A 115 0.68 -1.35 30.29
N ALA A 116 0.82 -1.21 31.61
CA ALA A 116 2.02 -0.66 32.21
C ALA A 116 3.27 -1.51 31.93
N ALA A 117 3.13 -2.84 31.88
CA ALA A 117 4.23 -3.74 31.50
C ALA A 117 4.64 -3.55 30.04
N LYS A 118 3.68 -3.44 29.12
CA LYS A 118 3.93 -3.14 27.69
C LYS A 118 4.67 -1.82 27.52
N VAL A 119 4.20 -0.76 28.16
CA VAL A 119 4.83 0.56 28.07
C VAL A 119 6.27 0.53 28.60
N ARG A 120 6.53 -0.20 29.71
CA ARG A 120 7.91 -0.37 30.23
C ARG A 120 8.80 -1.14 29.25
N PHE A 121 8.30 -2.23 28.68
CA PHE A 121 9.00 -3.02 27.67
C PHE A 121 9.34 -2.15 26.45
N LEU A 122 8.35 -1.46 25.89
CA LEU A 122 8.52 -0.60 24.72
C LEU A 122 9.45 0.58 25.00
N SER A 123 9.40 1.17 26.21
CA SER A 123 10.31 2.25 26.60
C SER A 123 11.76 1.76 26.67
N THR A 124 11.97 0.55 27.20
CA THR A 124 13.29 -0.07 27.28
C THR A 124 13.81 -0.43 25.88
N ALA A 125 12.93 -0.94 25.01
CA ALA A 125 13.26 -1.22 23.61
C ALA A 125 13.63 0.05 22.85
N ALA A 126 12.80 1.09 22.91
CA ALA A 126 13.05 2.37 22.24
C ALA A 126 14.35 3.03 22.73
N PHE A 127 14.64 2.96 24.04
CA PHE A 127 15.91 3.40 24.59
C PHE A 127 17.08 2.60 24.02
N GLY A 128 17.03 1.26 24.05
CA GLY A 128 18.09 0.41 23.51
C GLY A 128 18.36 0.63 22.02
N LEU A 129 17.29 0.78 21.22
CA LEU A 129 17.37 1.04 19.79
C LEU A 129 17.95 2.43 19.50
N SER A 130 17.57 3.46 20.25
CA SER A 130 18.04 4.84 20.02
C SER A 130 19.44 5.12 20.57
N SER A 131 19.85 4.45 21.64
CA SER A 131 21.16 4.62 22.27
C SER A 131 22.32 3.98 21.50
N GLY A 132 22.02 3.22 20.44
CA GLY A 132 23.03 2.56 19.62
C GLY A 132 23.78 1.45 20.37
N VAL A 133 23.17 0.89 21.43
CA VAL A 133 23.79 -0.10 22.32
C VAL A 133 24.34 -1.29 21.53
N GLY A 134 23.81 -1.64 20.35
CA GLY A 134 24.61 -2.37 19.38
C GLY A 134 23.85 -2.74 18.11
N PHE A 135 24.60 -2.89 17.01
CA PHE A 135 24.10 -3.48 15.76
C PHE A 135 23.43 -4.84 16.03
N GLY A 136 22.30 -5.10 15.35
CA GLY A 136 21.51 -6.34 15.47
C GLY A 136 20.39 -6.34 16.53
N LEU A 137 20.30 -5.32 17.40
CA LEU A 137 19.27 -5.28 18.45
C LEU A 137 17.84 -5.07 17.90
N ASP A 138 17.71 -4.43 16.74
CA ASP A 138 16.45 -4.37 15.99
C ASP A 138 15.95 -5.76 15.60
N ARG A 139 16.82 -6.62 15.08
CA ARG A 139 16.48 -8.02 14.76
C ARG A 139 15.98 -8.78 15.98
N TYR A 140 16.64 -8.61 17.12
CA TYR A 140 16.21 -9.20 18.39
C TYR A 140 14.76 -8.83 18.72
N TYR A 141 14.45 -7.52 18.67
CA TYR A 141 13.12 -7.02 19.01
C TYR A 141 12.06 -7.42 17.98
N HIS A 142 12.36 -7.39 16.69
CA HIS A 142 11.45 -7.91 15.66
C HIS A 142 11.07 -9.36 15.93
N ASP A 143 12.07 -10.21 16.17
CA ASP A 143 11.84 -11.62 16.40
C ASP A 143 11.13 -11.84 17.76
N HIS A 144 11.33 -10.92 18.73
CA HIS A 144 10.65 -10.94 20.04
C HIS A 144 9.17 -10.58 19.93
N THR A 145 8.84 -9.62 19.09
CA THR A 145 7.47 -9.13 18.92
C THR A 145 6.75 -9.77 17.74
N ALA A 146 7.37 -10.72 17.02
CA ALA A 146 6.79 -11.33 15.82
C ALA A 146 5.40 -11.99 16.05
N GLY A 147 5.16 -12.50 17.27
CA GLY A 147 3.86 -13.06 17.66
C GLY A 147 2.95 -12.11 18.46
N GLN A 148 3.37 -10.86 18.71
CA GLN A 148 2.65 -9.88 19.53
C GLN A 148 2.24 -8.68 18.68
N CYS A 149 1.06 -8.80 18.06
CA CYS A 149 0.59 -7.85 17.04
C CYS A 149 0.49 -6.41 17.54
N ASP A 150 0.21 -6.19 18.82
CA ASP A 150 0.01 -4.89 19.45
C ASP A 150 1.31 -4.13 19.75
N LEU A 151 2.42 -4.83 20.02
CA LEU A 151 3.72 -4.20 20.26
C LEU A 151 4.47 -3.85 18.98
N CYS A 152 4.22 -4.61 17.91
CA CYS A 152 4.95 -4.50 16.64
C CYS A 152 5.02 -3.06 16.12
N PRO A 153 3.91 -2.29 15.96
CA PRO A 153 4.00 -0.95 15.40
C PRO A 153 4.92 0.01 16.18
N ALA A 154 4.92 -0.07 17.51
CA ALA A 154 5.76 0.80 18.34
C ALA A 154 7.26 0.49 18.18
N ILE A 155 7.61 -0.79 18.05
CA ILE A 155 8.98 -1.21 17.72
C ILE A 155 9.38 -0.73 16.33
N GLU A 156 8.51 -0.89 15.34
CA GLU A 156 8.79 -0.45 13.97
C GLU A 156 9.03 1.07 13.90
N TRP A 157 8.22 1.85 14.62
CA TRP A 157 8.42 3.29 14.76
C TRP A 157 9.75 3.63 15.44
N ALA A 158 10.14 2.92 16.51
CA ALA A 158 11.41 3.17 17.19
C ALA A 158 12.63 2.91 16.29
N ILE A 159 12.59 1.83 15.51
CA ILE A 159 13.62 1.47 14.53
C ILE A 159 13.71 2.54 13.43
N LEU A 160 12.56 2.94 12.87
CA LEU A 160 12.51 3.94 11.82
C LEU A 160 13.01 5.31 12.29
N VAL A 161 12.58 5.76 13.47
CA VAL A 161 13.02 7.04 14.04
C VAL A 161 14.53 7.03 14.31
N ARG A 162 15.08 5.93 14.83
CA ARG A 162 16.53 5.76 14.95
C ARG A 162 17.19 5.94 13.59
N ASP A 163 16.75 5.23 12.57
CA ASP A 163 17.37 5.27 11.24
C ASP A 163 17.29 6.67 10.60
N ILE A 164 16.17 7.38 10.79
CA ILE A 164 16.01 8.76 10.33
C ILE A 164 17.00 9.68 11.06
N VAL A 165 17.00 9.66 12.39
CA VAL A 165 17.76 10.62 13.22
C VAL A 165 19.27 10.35 13.22
N SER A 166 19.68 9.09 13.02
CA SER A 166 21.09 8.68 12.95
C SER A 166 21.65 8.63 11.53
N SER A 167 20.84 8.95 10.51
CA SER A 167 21.31 8.98 9.13
C SER A 167 22.39 10.04 8.89
N ASP A 168 23.21 9.83 7.85
CA ASP A 168 24.16 10.85 7.42
C ASP A 168 23.44 12.18 7.16
N ARG A 169 24.09 13.30 7.49
CA ARG A 169 23.47 14.63 7.43
C ARG A 169 22.91 14.94 6.03
N LEU A 170 23.58 14.51 4.96
CA LEU A 170 23.10 14.74 3.59
C LEU A 170 21.81 13.94 3.31
N ILE A 171 21.77 12.68 3.75
CA ILE A 171 20.58 11.82 3.64
C ILE A 171 19.43 12.42 4.45
N PHE A 172 19.69 12.81 5.70
CA PHE A 172 18.69 13.43 6.57
C PHE A 172 18.09 14.69 5.94
N CYS A 173 18.91 15.59 5.41
CA CYS A 173 18.42 16.83 4.81
C CYS A 173 17.61 16.58 3.52
N ARG A 174 18.04 15.62 2.70
CA ARG A 174 17.24 15.19 1.52
C ARG A 174 15.92 14.58 1.92
N PHE A 175 15.90 13.75 2.96
CA PHE A 175 14.69 13.17 3.53
C PHE A 175 13.73 14.27 4.00
N LEU A 176 14.21 15.24 4.81
CA LEU A 176 13.40 16.38 5.26
C LEU A 176 12.85 17.20 4.09
N LEU A 177 13.64 17.39 3.03
CA LEU A 177 13.19 18.08 1.84
C LEU A 177 12.03 17.34 1.15
N ARG A 178 12.10 16.01 1.05
CA ARG A 178 11.00 15.20 0.50
C ARG A 178 9.76 15.27 1.41
N CYS A 179 9.93 15.22 2.73
CA CYS A 179 8.82 15.44 3.66
C CYS A 179 8.17 16.81 3.49
N ALA A 180 8.97 17.89 3.40
CA ALA A 180 8.46 19.24 3.20
C ALA A 180 7.73 19.37 1.85
N PHE A 181 8.28 18.83 0.77
CA PHE A 181 7.64 18.79 -0.54
C PHE A 181 6.28 18.09 -0.49
N LEU A 182 6.23 16.90 0.09
CA LEU A 182 4.98 16.13 0.23
C LEU A 182 3.96 16.85 1.12
N GLY A 183 4.41 17.45 2.22
CA GLY A 183 3.55 18.23 3.12
C GLY A 183 2.97 19.48 2.46
N LEU A 184 3.78 20.23 1.71
CA LEU A 184 3.30 21.39 0.95
C LEU A 184 2.32 20.96 -0.16
N HIS A 185 2.61 19.84 -0.82
CA HIS A 185 1.72 19.29 -1.85
C HIS A 185 0.35 18.93 -1.28
N LEU A 186 0.32 18.29 -0.10
CA LEU A 186 -0.91 17.96 0.62
C LEU A 186 -1.77 19.18 0.92
N LEU A 187 -1.15 20.31 1.29
CA LEU A 187 -1.88 21.51 1.71
C LEU A 187 -2.53 22.24 0.53
N GLY A 188 -1.90 22.23 -0.65
CA GLY A 188 -2.35 22.97 -1.84
C GLY A 188 -2.26 24.50 -1.73
N ASP A 189 -2.50 25.07 -0.54
CA ASP A 189 -2.26 26.46 -0.19
C ASP A 189 -0.90 26.63 0.51
N TYR A 190 0.08 27.07 -0.29
CA TYR A 190 1.45 27.30 0.16
C TYR A 190 1.61 28.51 1.10
N ASN A 191 0.58 29.34 1.28
CA ASN A 191 0.63 30.52 2.17
C ASN A 191 -0.06 30.26 3.53
N SER A 192 -0.66 29.08 3.70
CA SER A 192 -1.31 28.66 4.93
C SER A 192 -0.35 28.68 6.13
N ALA A 193 -0.91 28.74 7.34
CA ALA A 193 -0.11 28.70 8.57
C ALA A 193 0.69 27.38 8.67
N SER A 194 0.08 26.25 8.27
CA SER A 194 0.74 24.94 8.24
C SER A 194 1.85 24.87 7.20
N ALA A 195 1.68 25.49 6.03
CA ALA A 195 2.74 25.55 5.02
C ALA A 195 3.96 26.34 5.54
N ARG A 196 3.70 27.49 6.18
CA ARG A 196 4.75 28.26 6.86
C ARG A 196 5.44 27.47 7.96
N GLU A 197 4.69 26.73 8.78
CA GLU A 197 5.26 25.87 9.81
C GLU A 197 6.21 24.82 9.22
N ILE A 198 5.85 24.17 8.11
CA ILE A 198 6.72 23.19 7.41
C ILE A 198 8.02 23.86 6.93
N VAL A 199 7.91 25.04 6.31
CA VAL A 199 9.03 25.78 5.71
C VAL A 199 9.97 26.31 6.80
N ASP A 200 9.40 26.85 7.88
CA ASP A 200 10.14 27.46 9.00
C ASP A 200 10.72 26.43 9.98
N ARG A 201 10.36 25.15 9.86
CA ARG A 201 10.90 24.09 10.72
C ARG A 201 12.32 23.72 10.30
N GLY A 202 13.27 23.89 11.20
CA GLY A 202 14.70 23.56 11.00
C GLY A 202 15.04 22.09 11.24
N GLU A 203 16.27 21.69 10.91
CA GLU A 203 16.77 20.30 11.05
C GLU A 203 16.51 19.71 12.45
N LYS A 204 16.80 20.49 13.51
CA LYS A 204 16.63 20.05 14.92
C LYS A 204 15.17 19.87 15.32
N GLU A 205 14.30 20.78 14.86
CA GLU A 205 12.86 20.75 15.16
C GLU A 205 12.21 19.58 14.43
N TRP A 206 12.62 19.30 13.19
CA TRP A 206 12.22 18.09 12.47
C TRP A 206 12.67 16.81 13.16
N ALA A 207 13.94 16.74 13.58
CA ALA A 207 14.45 15.58 14.30
C ALA A 207 13.64 15.34 15.60
N GLU A 208 13.31 16.42 16.32
CA GLU A 208 12.50 16.34 17.53
C GLU A 208 11.06 15.92 17.25
N HIS A 209 10.45 16.42 16.17
CA HIS A 209 9.13 15.97 15.72
C HIS A 209 9.07 14.44 15.53
N PHE A 210 10.05 13.86 14.82
CA PHE A 210 10.10 12.40 14.62
C PHE A 210 10.38 11.64 15.92
N ARG A 211 11.24 12.17 16.82
CA ARG A 211 11.46 11.57 18.15
C ARG A 211 10.18 11.54 18.97
N GLN A 212 9.44 12.65 18.99
CA GLN A 212 8.17 12.74 19.70
C GLN A 212 7.11 11.82 19.09
N LEU A 213 7.06 11.72 17.76
CA LEU A 213 6.19 10.80 17.06
C LEU A 213 6.44 9.36 17.52
N GLY A 214 7.70 8.89 17.50
CA GLY A 214 8.07 7.56 18.00
C GLY A 214 7.76 7.36 19.49
N ALA A 215 8.11 8.34 20.33
CA ALA A 215 7.86 8.29 21.77
C ALA A 215 6.36 8.20 22.11
N ASN A 216 5.50 8.86 21.33
CA ASN A 216 4.06 8.78 21.51
C ASN A 216 3.51 7.37 21.22
N LYS A 217 4.07 6.67 20.22
CA LYS A 217 3.70 5.28 19.88
C LYS A 217 4.15 4.28 20.94
N VAL A 218 5.24 4.57 21.65
CA VAL A 218 5.69 3.81 22.82
C VAL A 218 4.78 4.01 24.03
N ARG A 219 4.31 5.25 24.26
CA ARG A 219 3.46 5.60 25.41
C ARG A 219 2.00 5.18 25.27
N ARG A 220 1.51 5.05 24.03
CA ARG A 220 0.13 4.67 23.72
C ARG A 220 0.14 3.52 22.73
N VAL A 221 0.02 2.30 23.23
CA VAL A 221 -0.04 1.11 22.37
C VAL A 221 -1.31 1.19 21.50
N PRO A 222 -1.19 1.23 20.16
CA PRO A 222 -2.35 1.34 19.30
C PRO A 222 -3.23 0.08 19.44
N GLN A 223 -4.44 0.21 20.00
CA GLN A 223 -5.29 -0.96 20.23
C GLN A 223 -6.21 -1.33 19.05
N ARG A 224 -6.42 -0.43 18.09
CA ARG A 224 -7.48 -0.60 17.07
C ARG A 224 -7.05 -0.48 15.61
N ASP A 225 -5.91 0.14 15.31
CA ASP A 225 -5.46 0.35 13.92
C ASP A 225 -3.98 0.01 13.72
N LEU A 226 -3.63 -1.26 13.97
CA LEU A 226 -2.26 -1.75 13.79
C LEU A 226 -1.81 -1.68 12.31
N GLY A 227 -2.75 -1.98 11.39
CA GLY A 227 -2.49 -1.94 9.95
C GLY A 227 -2.20 -0.54 9.44
N GLY A 228 -3.00 0.46 9.83
CA GLY A 228 -2.76 1.86 9.47
C GLY A 228 -1.46 2.41 10.03
N GLU A 229 -1.08 2.02 11.26
CA GLU A 229 0.21 2.41 11.83
C GLU A 229 1.41 1.80 11.07
N LEU A 230 1.33 0.52 10.71
CA LEU A 230 2.37 -0.12 9.89
C LEU A 230 2.43 0.46 8.48
N HIS A 231 1.29 0.85 7.90
CA HIS A 231 1.24 1.58 6.63
C HIS A 231 1.96 2.93 6.74
N LYS A 232 1.76 3.68 7.84
CA LYS A 232 2.47 4.94 8.10
C LYS A 232 3.99 4.76 8.23
N VAL A 233 4.43 3.71 8.93
CA VAL A 233 5.86 3.34 8.98
C VAL A 233 6.39 3.07 7.56
N ALA A 234 5.66 2.27 6.77
CA ALA A 234 6.08 1.91 5.41
C ALA A 234 6.20 3.15 4.49
N LEU A 235 5.25 4.09 4.57
CA LEU A 235 5.31 5.36 3.84
C LEU A 235 6.58 6.14 4.17
N LEU A 236 6.85 6.36 5.46
CA LEU A 236 8.00 7.16 5.86
C LEU A 236 9.34 6.45 5.60
N ARG A 237 9.38 5.11 5.72
CA ARG A 237 10.51 4.28 5.29
C ARG A 237 10.77 4.42 3.80
N GLY A 238 9.73 4.39 2.96
CA GLY A 238 9.87 4.56 1.52
C GLY A 238 10.47 5.91 1.14
N VAL A 239 10.09 7.00 1.83
CA VAL A 239 10.72 8.32 1.64
C VAL A 239 12.21 8.33 2.03
N LEU A 240 12.56 7.67 3.14
CA LEU A 240 13.96 7.56 3.58
C LEU A 240 14.81 6.76 2.58
N GLU A 241 14.28 5.64 2.08
CA GLU A 241 14.96 4.80 1.09
C GLU A 241 15.12 5.52 -0.26
N ALA A 242 14.13 6.29 -0.69
CA ALA A 242 14.18 7.08 -1.93
C ALA A 242 15.33 8.10 -1.95
N VAL A 243 15.84 8.51 -0.79
CA VAL A 243 16.99 9.43 -0.69
C VAL A 243 18.31 8.73 -0.35
N GLY A 244 18.35 7.40 -0.41
CA GLY A 244 19.52 6.58 -0.15
C GLY A 244 19.75 6.21 1.32
N GLY A 245 18.72 6.36 2.17
CA GLY A 245 18.77 5.93 3.56
C GLY A 245 18.77 4.41 3.73
N ARG A 246 18.92 3.95 4.98
CA ARG A 246 18.98 2.52 5.32
C ARG A 246 17.68 1.80 4.90
N ARG A 247 17.83 0.73 4.12
CA ARG A 247 16.73 -0.13 3.68
C ARG A 247 16.32 -1.11 4.77
N ASP A 248 15.01 -1.29 4.95
CA ASP A 248 14.45 -2.34 5.80
C ASP A 248 13.19 -2.94 5.18
N VAL A 249 13.36 -4.11 4.56
CA VAL A 249 12.27 -4.82 3.87
C VAL A 249 11.16 -5.26 4.83
N ARG A 250 11.46 -5.46 6.12
CA ARG A 250 10.45 -5.87 7.11
C ARG A 250 9.40 -4.78 7.35
N GLN A 251 9.77 -3.53 7.07
CA GLN A 251 8.93 -2.34 7.21
C GLN A 251 8.13 -1.99 5.94
N HIS A 252 8.26 -2.76 4.85
CA HIS A 252 7.50 -2.54 3.60
C HIS A 252 6.09 -3.14 3.69
N ARG A 253 5.35 -2.79 4.74
CA ARG A 253 4.00 -3.29 5.02
C ARG A 253 2.93 -2.30 4.57
N PHE A 254 2.94 -1.96 3.29
CA PHE A 254 1.90 -1.12 2.70
C PHE A 254 0.55 -1.86 2.72
N ASP A 255 -0.47 -1.22 3.28
CA ASP A 255 -1.85 -1.57 2.95
C ASP A 255 -2.15 -1.18 1.50
N LEU A 256 -2.04 -2.14 0.59
CA LEU A 256 -2.29 -1.96 -0.84
C LEU A 256 -3.79 -1.85 -1.19
N ALA A 257 -4.68 -2.19 -0.26
CA ALA A 257 -6.12 -1.98 -0.45
C ALA A 257 -6.52 -0.53 -0.20
N LEU A 258 -5.67 0.24 0.49
CA LEU A 258 -5.92 1.63 0.79
C LEU A 258 -5.84 2.50 -0.48
N PRO A 259 -6.85 3.36 -0.73
CA PRO A 259 -6.80 4.34 -1.80
C PRO A 259 -5.60 5.28 -1.68
N VAL A 260 -5.16 5.78 -2.84
CA VAL A 260 -3.98 6.64 -2.95
C VAL A 260 -4.11 7.93 -2.12
N ASN A 261 -5.27 8.58 -2.16
CA ASN A 261 -5.53 9.79 -1.38
C ASN A 261 -5.52 9.51 0.13
N LYS A 262 -5.99 8.35 0.58
CA LYS A 262 -5.93 7.96 1.98
C LYS A 262 -4.51 7.65 2.44
N SER A 263 -3.69 7.03 1.57
CA SER A 263 -2.26 6.84 1.83
C SER A 263 -1.54 8.19 1.95
N PHE A 264 -1.91 9.15 1.09
CA PHE A 264 -1.34 10.48 1.12
C PHE A 264 -1.80 11.30 2.35
N ALA A 265 -3.08 11.22 2.72
CA ALA A 265 -3.59 11.79 3.97
C ALA A 265 -2.90 11.19 5.20
N ALA A 266 -2.67 9.87 5.20
CA ALA A 266 -1.91 9.20 6.27
C ALA A 266 -0.47 9.72 6.38
N PHE A 267 0.15 10.15 5.27
CA PHE A 267 1.43 10.86 5.30
C PHE A 267 1.29 12.26 5.92
N GLY A 268 0.21 12.98 5.64
CA GLY A 268 -0.12 14.25 6.31
C GLY A 268 -0.19 14.11 7.83
N ASP A 269 -0.83 13.06 8.33
CA ASP A 269 -0.89 12.75 9.76
C ASP A 269 0.51 12.60 10.39
N ILE A 270 1.46 11.98 9.67
CA ILE A 270 2.85 11.79 10.14
C ILE A 270 3.53 13.16 10.32
N LEU A 271 3.23 14.11 9.45
CA LEU A 271 3.75 15.47 9.51
C LEU A 271 3.00 16.37 10.51
N GLY A 272 1.89 15.90 11.09
CA GLY A 272 1.03 16.68 11.97
C GLY A 272 0.08 17.62 11.23
N LEU A 273 -0.20 17.34 9.96
CA LEU A 273 -1.14 18.09 9.14
C LEU A 273 -2.53 17.47 9.24
N ASN A 274 -3.56 18.29 9.46
CA ASN A 274 -4.94 17.83 9.48
C ASN A 274 -5.59 18.12 8.12
N VAL A 275 -5.49 17.16 7.20
CA VAL A 275 -6.04 17.27 5.85
C VAL A 275 -6.99 16.12 5.58
N SER A 276 -8.22 16.43 5.17
CA SER A 276 -9.21 15.42 4.79
C SER A 276 -8.81 14.78 3.45
N ALA A 277 -8.92 13.46 3.35
CA ALA A 277 -8.65 12.73 2.11
C ALA A 277 -9.58 13.13 0.95
N GLU A 278 -10.73 13.73 1.25
CA GLU A 278 -11.72 14.22 0.27
C GLU A 278 -11.31 15.56 -0.35
N ASP A 279 -10.51 16.36 0.36
CA ASP A 279 -10.07 17.69 -0.08
C ASP A 279 -8.69 17.66 -0.78
N LEU A 280 -8.06 16.48 -0.86
CA LEU A 280 -6.74 16.33 -1.43
C LEU A 280 -6.76 16.43 -2.95
N ALA A 281 -5.95 17.35 -3.47
CA ALA A 281 -5.63 17.41 -4.89
C ALA A 281 -4.88 16.15 -5.32
N SER A 282 -5.01 15.78 -6.60
CA SER A 282 -4.26 14.67 -7.17
C SER A 282 -2.75 14.88 -7.01
N PHE A 283 -2.03 13.86 -6.56
CA PHE A 283 -0.57 13.93 -6.56
C PHE A 283 -0.05 14.25 -7.96
N GLY A 284 0.80 15.27 -8.08
CA GLY A 284 1.26 15.79 -9.37
C GLY A 284 0.60 17.10 -9.83
N SER A 285 -0.56 17.49 -9.27
CA SER A 285 -1.16 18.79 -9.55
C SER A 285 -0.66 19.83 -8.54
N PHE A 286 0.44 20.52 -8.87
CA PHE A 286 0.98 21.60 -8.05
C PHE A 286 1.63 22.69 -8.89
N ASP A 287 1.61 23.93 -8.40
CA ASP A 287 2.37 25.03 -8.98
C ASP A 287 3.86 24.83 -8.67
N VAL A 288 4.61 24.43 -9.69
CA VAL A 288 6.04 24.16 -9.60
C VAL A 288 6.82 25.40 -9.13
N ALA A 289 6.49 26.59 -9.64
CA ALA A 289 7.24 27.80 -9.31
C ALA A 289 6.99 28.24 -7.87
N THR A 290 5.73 28.19 -7.42
CA THR A 290 5.37 28.54 -6.04
C THR A 290 5.89 27.50 -5.04
N MET A 291 5.81 26.22 -5.37
CA MET A 291 6.40 25.13 -4.58
C MET A 291 7.91 25.31 -4.44
N GLU A 292 8.61 25.61 -5.54
CA GLU A 292 10.04 25.85 -5.56
C GLU A 292 10.44 27.04 -4.69
N ALA A 293 9.72 28.17 -4.79
CA ALA A 293 9.97 29.35 -3.97
C ALA A 293 9.84 29.04 -2.46
N ASN A 294 8.82 28.28 -2.06
CA ASN A 294 8.61 27.88 -0.67
C ASN A 294 9.70 26.93 -0.16
N LEU A 295 10.06 25.94 -0.97
CA LEU A 295 11.13 25.01 -0.60
C LEU A 295 12.48 25.72 -0.50
N LEU A 296 12.81 26.62 -1.42
CA LEU A 296 14.04 27.43 -1.35
C LEU A 296 14.09 28.35 -0.12
N ALA A 297 12.93 28.78 0.39
CA ALA A 297 12.82 29.55 1.62
C ALA A 297 12.93 28.68 2.89
N SER A 298 12.87 27.35 2.77
CA SER A 298 12.86 26.46 3.93
C SER A 298 14.16 26.52 4.72
N ARG A 299 14.03 26.61 6.05
CA ARG A 299 15.19 26.65 6.96
C ARG A 299 16.00 25.36 6.97
N VAL A 300 15.46 24.26 6.44
CA VAL A 300 16.20 23.01 6.17
C VAL A 300 17.41 23.25 5.24
N PHE A 301 17.35 24.27 4.36
CA PHE A 301 18.45 24.61 3.45
C PHE A 301 19.56 25.49 4.04
N ASN A 302 19.39 26.07 5.23
CA ASN A 302 20.30 27.07 5.77
C ASN A 302 21.73 26.55 6.08
N GLY A 303 21.99 25.25 5.93
CA GLY A 303 23.28 24.65 6.27
C GLY A 303 23.85 23.62 5.28
N VAL A 304 23.21 23.38 4.14
CA VAL A 304 23.60 22.31 3.18
C VAL A 304 23.89 22.90 1.80
N LEU A 305 25.06 23.55 1.72
CA LEU A 305 25.83 23.93 0.52
C LEU A 305 25.18 24.89 -0.51
N PRO A 306 25.91 25.92 -0.98
CA PRO A 306 25.54 26.76 -2.13
C PRO A 306 25.48 26.00 -3.47
N VAL A 307 26.00 24.77 -3.54
CA VAL A 307 26.15 23.95 -4.76
C VAL A 307 24.83 23.32 -5.21
N THR A 308 23.82 23.27 -4.34
CA THR A 308 22.50 22.69 -4.62
C THR A 308 21.50 23.69 -5.17
N LYS A 309 21.73 25.02 -5.11
CA LYS A 309 20.87 25.95 -5.86
C LYS A 309 20.96 25.78 -7.37
N THR A 310 22.05 25.19 -7.89
CA THR A 310 22.27 24.93 -9.32
C THR A 310 22.23 23.44 -9.71
N HIS A 311 22.32 22.50 -8.76
CA HIS A 311 22.16 21.04 -9.02
C HIS A 311 20.87 20.44 -8.46
N VAL A 312 20.17 21.12 -7.55
CA VAL A 312 18.73 20.88 -7.31
C VAL A 312 17.98 21.70 -8.34
N GLY A 313 18.27 21.46 -9.62
CA GLY A 313 17.26 21.74 -10.62
C GLY A 313 16.06 20.89 -10.23
N PHE A 314 14.91 21.51 -9.97
CA PHE A 314 13.66 20.81 -9.67
C PHE A 314 13.26 19.75 -10.73
N ARG A 315 13.96 19.71 -11.89
CA ARG A 315 14.01 18.56 -12.80
C ARG A 315 14.43 17.23 -12.13
N ALA A 316 14.99 17.27 -10.92
CA ALA A 316 15.35 16.14 -10.05
C ALA A 316 14.51 16.07 -8.75
N ILE A 317 13.28 16.59 -8.75
CA ILE A 317 12.21 16.05 -7.90
C ILE A 317 11.42 15.07 -8.76
N PRO A 318 11.91 13.83 -8.95
CA PRO A 318 11.13 12.83 -9.63
C PRO A 318 10.03 12.45 -8.65
N GLY A 319 8.86 13.08 -8.85
CA GLY A 319 7.61 12.50 -8.37
C GLY A 319 7.59 11.01 -8.71
N GLU A 320 8.11 10.62 -9.87
CA GLU A 320 8.28 9.23 -10.30
C GLU A 320 9.11 8.33 -9.36
N GLU A 321 10.30 8.74 -8.88
CA GLU A 321 11.07 7.89 -7.94
C GLU A 321 10.33 7.74 -6.61
N LEU A 322 9.68 8.83 -6.14
CA LEU A 322 8.81 8.75 -4.97
C LEU A 322 7.64 7.79 -5.22
N LEU A 323 6.99 7.85 -6.38
CA LEU A 323 5.88 6.96 -6.75
C LEU A 323 6.32 5.50 -6.87
N GLN A 324 7.59 5.24 -7.17
CA GLN A 324 8.15 3.88 -7.13
C GLN A 324 8.36 3.37 -5.69
N CYS A 325 8.62 4.27 -4.74
CA CYS A 325 8.91 3.92 -3.35
C CYS A 325 7.68 3.95 -2.43
N ILE A 326 6.66 4.77 -2.73
CA ILE A 326 5.49 4.97 -1.86
C ILE A 326 4.16 5.09 -2.63
N PRO A 327 3.06 4.51 -2.11
CA PRO A 327 1.76 4.46 -2.78
C PRO A 327 0.91 5.73 -2.62
N ILE A 328 1.46 6.92 -2.92
CA ILE A 328 0.79 8.22 -2.69
C ILE A 328 0.34 8.95 -3.95
N GLY A 329 0.59 8.40 -5.13
CA GLY A 329 0.10 8.95 -6.39
C GLY A 329 -0.14 7.87 -7.42
N VAL A 330 -0.52 8.32 -8.62
CA VAL A 330 -0.92 7.44 -9.71
C VAL A 330 0.02 7.66 -10.88
N PRO A 331 0.54 6.58 -11.51
CA PRO A 331 1.33 6.69 -12.73
C PRO A 331 0.65 7.53 -13.81
N ASP A 332 1.44 8.31 -14.53
CA ASP A 332 1.00 9.24 -15.57
C ASP A 332 0.20 8.53 -16.67
N GLU A 333 0.61 7.32 -17.02
CA GLU A 333 0.01 6.48 -18.06
C GLU A 333 -1.42 6.09 -17.68
N LEU A 334 -1.64 5.72 -16.42
CA LEU A 334 -2.97 5.38 -15.92
C LEU A 334 -3.88 6.60 -15.80
N ARG A 335 -3.33 7.76 -15.43
CA ARG A 335 -4.10 9.02 -15.35
C ARG A 335 -4.64 9.50 -16.71
N ARG A 336 -3.98 9.15 -17.81
CA ARG A 336 -4.42 9.51 -19.17
C ARG A 336 -5.54 8.62 -19.70
N VAL A 337 -5.66 7.42 -19.15
CA VAL A 337 -6.59 6.39 -19.64
C VAL A 337 -7.82 6.26 -18.74
N LEU A 338 -7.64 6.28 -17.42
CA LEU A 338 -8.72 6.02 -16.47
C LEU A 338 -9.44 7.32 -16.05
N PRO A 339 -10.75 7.25 -15.74
CA PRO A 339 -11.47 8.36 -15.14
C PRO A 339 -10.81 8.82 -13.83
N THR A 340 -10.57 10.12 -13.68
CA THR A 340 -9.92 10.72 -12.50
C THR A 340 -10.59 10.27 -11.19
N GLU A 341 -11.91 10.19 -11.16
CA GLU A 341 -12.65 9.81 -9.95
C GLU A 341 -12.50 8.34 -9.58
N LEU A 342 -12.29 7.48 -10.57
CA LEU A 342 -12.00 6.06 -10.32
C LEU A 342 -10.60 5.93 -9.72
N VAL A 343 -9.63 6.64 -10.29
CA VAL A 343 -8.23 6.63 -9.88
C VAL A 343 -8.07 6.99 -8.39
N HIS A 344 -8.92 7.88 -7.87
CA HIS A 344 -8.89 8.27 -6.46
C HIS A 344 -9.63 7.31 -5.52
N SER A 345 -10.50 6.43 -6.02
CA SER A 345 -11.28 5.52 -5.19
C SER A 345 -10.64 4.14 -5.03
N ILE A 346 -9.76 3.73 -5.95
CA ILE A 346 -9.16 2.39 -5.97
C ILE A 346 -7.86 2.31 -5.17
N GLY A 347 -7.62 1.12 -4.60
CA GLY A 347 -6.41 0.82 -3.85
C GLY A 347 -5.17 0.75 -4.75
N HIS A 348 -4.00 1.06 -4.18
CA HIS A 348 -2.74 1.02 -4.93
C HIS A 348 -2.39 -0.37 -5.50
N GLY A 349 -2.83 -1.44 -4.84
CA GLY A 349 -2.67 -2.81 -5.35
C GLY A 349 -3.38 -3.03 -6.69
N ASP A 350 -4.57 -2.43 -6.87
CA ASP A 350 -5.31 -2.51 -8.11
C ASP A 350 -4.70 -1.62 -9.19
N LEU A 351 -4.25 -0.41 -8.84
CA LEU A 351 -3.48 0.44 -9.76
C LEU A 351 -2.24 -0.26 -10.31
N ARG A 352 -1.51 -0.99 -9.46
CA ARG A 352 -0.32 -1.74 -9.89
C ARG A 352 -0.68 -2.86 -10.86
N LYS A 353 -1.80 -3.57 -10.65
CA LYS A 353 -2.30 -4.57 -11.60
C LYS A 353 -2.69 -3.93 -12.93
N MET A 354 -3.43 -2.82 -12.88
CA MET A 354 -3.81 -2.04 -14.07
C MET A 354 -2.57 -1.58 -14.85
N GLN A 355 -1.51 -1.15 -14.17
CA GLN A 355 -0.25 -0.76 -14.83
C GLN A 355 0.41 -1.91 -15.59
N VAL A 356 0.39 -3.12 -15.02
CA VAL A 356 0.94 -4.33 -15.68
C VAL A 356 0.11 -4.68 -16.92
N ILE A 357 -1.22 -4.61 -16.81
CA ILE A 357 -2.13 -4.86 -17.95
C ILE A 357 -1.90 -3.82 -19.04
N LEU A 358 -1.87 -2.53 -18.67
CA LEU A 358 -1.64 -1.43 -19.62
C LEU A 358 -0.32 -1.60 -20.37
N SER A 359 0.75 -1.98 -19.67
CA SER A 359 2.05 -2.28 -20.29
C SER A 359 1.95 -3.42 -21.32
N THR A 360 1.14 -4.43 -21.04
CA THR A 360 0.87 -5.55 -21.96
C THR A 360 0.07 -5.09 -23.18
N LEU A 361 -0.91 -4.21 -22.99
CA LEU A 361 -1.70 -3.63 -24.08
C LEU A 361 -0.85 -2.77 -25.02
N TYR A 362 0.05 -1.94 -24.48
CA TYR A 362 0.97 -1.15 -25.29
C TYR A 362 1.93 -2.01 -26.10
N CYS A 363 2.50 -3.06 -25.49
CA CYS A 363 3.33 -4.04 -26.21
C CYS A 363 2.58 -4.70 -27.38
N SER A 364 1.26 -4.84 -27.26
CA SER A 364 0.39 -5.41 -28.29
C SER A 364 -0.07 -4.41 -29.38
N ARG A 365 0.37 -3.15 -29.32
CA ARG A 365 0.03 -2.07 -30.29
C ARG A 365 -1.46 -1.73 -30.38
N LEU A 366 -2.20 -1.92 -29.30
CA LEU A 366 -3.54 -1.39 -29.17
C LEU A 366 -3.41 0.09 -28.76
N GLU A 367 -3.84 1.04 -29.59
CA GLU A 367 -3.57 2.48 -29.38
C GLU A 367 -4.77 3.29 -28.87
N ASP A 368 -5.93 2.65 -28.75
CA ASP A 368 -7.17 3.33 -28.36
C ASP A 368 -7.32 3.42 -26.83
N ALA A 369 -7.33 4.65 -26.32
CA ALA A 369 -7.43 4.94 -24.88
C ALA A 369 -8.79 4.53 -24.28
N GLU A 370 -9.89 4.61 -25.04
CA GLU A 370 -11.20 4.15 -24.56
C GLU A 370 -11.20 2.62 -24.38
N VAL A 371 -10.60 1.91 -25.34
CA VAL A 371 -10.42 0.46 -25.25
C VAL A 371 -9.56 0.09 -24.05
N HIS A 372 -8.46 0.81 -23.81
CA HIS A 372 -7.63 0.59 -22.63
C HIS A 372 -8.41 0.79 -21.35
N ALA A 373 -9.17 1.88 -21.22
CA ALA A 373 -9.95 2.17 -20.03
C ALA A 373 -10.94 1.04 -19.72
N LEU A 374 -11.70 0.60 -20.73
CA LEU A 374 -12.69 -0.46 -20.58
C LEU A 374 -12.03 -1.80 -20.22
N VAL A 375 -10.94 -2.18 -20.90
CA VAL A 375 -10.22 -3.43 -20.59
C VAL A 375 -9.63 -3.40 -19.17
N LEU A 376 -9.00 -2.30 -18.77
CA LEU A 376 -8.43 -2.15 -17.44
C LEU A 376 -9.49 -2.25 -16.34
N ILE A 377 -10.64 -1.58 -16.53
CA ILE A 377 -11.77 -1.66 -15.60
C ILE A 377 -12.28 -3.09 -15.54
N CYS A 378 -12.55 -3.74 -16.68
CA CYS A 378 -13.07 -5.11 -16.71
C CYS A 378 -12.14 -6.11 -16.04
N ASP A 379 -10.88 -6.15 -16.47
CA ASP A 379 -9.91 -7.15 -16.02
C ASP A 379 -9.64 -7.04 -14.52
N THR A 380 -9.44 -5.80 -14.01
CA THR A 380 -9.22 -5.57 -12.58
C THR A 380 -10.44 -5.97 -11.75
N ALA A 381 -11.62 -5.88 -12.35
CA ALA A 381 -12.86 -6.16 -11.67
C ALA A 381 -13.26 -7.65 -11.72
N GLN A 382 -12.65 -8.47 -12.58
CA GLN A 382 -12.85 -9.92 -12.61
C GLN A 382 -12.37 -10.62 -11.35
N TYR A 383 -11.38 -10.05 -10.65
CA TYR A 383 -10.86 -10.64 -9.42
C TYR A 383 -11.94 -10.62 -8.33
N PRO A 384 -12.18 -11.73 -7.60
CA PRO A 384 -13.15 -11.77 -6.49
C PRO A 384 -12.90 -10.69 -5.43
N THR A 385 -11.65 -10.24 -5.34
CA THR A 385 -11.15 -9.17 -4.48
C THR A 385 -11.30 -7.77 -5.08
N ALA A 386 -12.05 -7.58 -6.17
CA ALA A 386 -12.29 -6.27 -6.79
C ALA A 386 -12.60 -5.27 -5.68
N THR A 387 -11.74 -4.25 -5.55
CA THR A 387 -11.70 -3.48 -4.30
C THR A 387 -13.03 -2.81 -4.00
N PRO A 388 -13.36 -2.60 -2.72
CA PRO A 388 -14.52 -1.81 -2.33
C PRO A 388 -14.61 -0.46 -3.06
N GLY A 389 -13.45 0.13 -3.38
CA GLY A 389 -13.33 1.37 -4.15
C GLY A 389 -13.88 1.28 -5.57
N LEU A 390 -13.50 0.25 -6.32
CA LEU A 390 -14.01 0.02 -7.68
C LEU A 390 -15.53 -0.23 -7.65
N ARG A 391 -16.01 -1.11 -6.75
CA ARG A 391 -17.45 -1.38 -6.58
C ARG A 391 -18.25 -0.13 -6.19
N SER A 392 -17.70 0.68 -5.29
CA SER A 392 -18.32 1.94 -4.88
C SER A 392 -18.40 2.94 -6.04
N TRP A 393 -17.33 3.06 -6.84
CA TRP A 393 -17.34 3.91 -8.03
C TRP A 393 -18.36 3.43 -9.07
N LEU A 394 -18.43 2.13 -9.33
CA LEU A 394 -19.40 1.53 -10.26
C LEU A 394 -20.85 1.80 -9.87
N ALA A 395 -21.14 1.76 -8.57
CA ALA A 395 -22.45 2.07 -8.00
C ALA A 395 -22.73 3.59 -7.93
N SER A 396 -21.72 4.44 -8.08
CA SER A 396 -21.87 5.90 -8.02
C SER A 396 -22.58 6.46 -9.26
N GLU A 397 -23.11 7.67 -9.15
CA GLU A 397 -23.74 8.39 -10.26
C GLU A 397 -22.75 8.63 -11.43
N LYS A 398 -21.47 8.85 -11.13
CA LYS A 398 -20.42 9.00 -12.15
C LYS A 398 -20.14 7.69 -12.88
N GLY A 399 -20.02 6.60 -12.14
CA GLY A 399 -19.93 5.25 -12.72
C GLY A 399 -21.14 4.98 -13.60
N LYS A 400 -22.36 5.18 -13.09
CA LYS A 400 -23.60 5.00 -13.87
C LYS A 400 -23.59 5.80 -15.19
N ARG A 401 -23.18 7.07 -15.16
CA ARG A 401 -23.06 7.90 -16.38
C ARG A 401 -22.03 7.33 -17.36
N PHE A 402 -20.83 6.97 -16.90
CA PHE A 402 -19.80 6.34 -17.74
C PHE A 402 -20.35 5.13 -18.52
N TYR A 403 -21.17 4.29 -17.86
CA TYR A 403 -21.78 3.14 -18.51
C TYR A 403 -23.00 3.47 -19.39
N GLN A 404 -23.78 4.49 -19.04
CA GLN A 404 -24.84 5.01 -19.92
C GLN A 404 -24.25 5.61 -21.20
N ASP A 405 -23.16 6.36 -21.07
CA ASP A 405 -22.41 6.88 -22.20
C ASP A 405 -21.87 5.72 -23.03
N THR A 406 -21.25 4.72 -22.40
CA THR A 406 -20.80 3.48 -23.09
C THR A 406 -21.95 2.80 -23.86
N LEU A 407 -23.14 2.65 -23.27
CA LEU A 407 -24.33 2.12 -23.96
C LEU A 407 -24.77 2.99 -25.14
N ALA A 408 -24.91 4.29 -24.94
CA ALA A 408 -25.32 5.23 -25.98
C ALA A 408 -24.34 5.22 -27.16
N SER A 409 -23.06 5.11 -26.83
CA SER A 409 -21.95 5.08 -27.78
C SER A 409 -22.02 3.87 -28.73
N MET A 410 -22.53 2.72 -28.27
CA MET A 410 -22.68 1.51 -29.09
C MET A 410 -23.70 1.65 -30.22
N ARG A 411 -24.46 2.74 -30.27
CA ARG A 411 -25.39 3.03 -31.37
C ARG A 411 -24.65 3.43 -32.65
N GLU A 412 -23.44 3.96 -32.51
CA GLU A 412 -22.60 4.45 -33.61
C GLU A 412 -21.70 3.34 -34.19
N SER A 413 -21.19 3.56 -35.40
CA SER A 413 -20.16 2.69 -35.99
C SER A 413 -18.84 2.84 -35.22
N ARG A 414 -18.25 1.72 -34.81
CA ARG A 414 -17.05 1.67 -33.96
C ARG A 414 -16.07 0.61 -34.43
N SER A 415 -14.83 0.69 -33.93
CA SER A 415 -13.86 -0.38 -34.07
C SER A 415 -14.35 -1.64 -33.36
N LEU A 416 -13.92 -2.79 -33.88
CA LEU A 416 -14.23 -4.10 -33.30
C LEU A 416 -13.82 -4.19 -31.83
N GLU A 417 -12.63 -3.68 -31.51
CA GLU A 417 -12.03 -3.67 -30.18
C GLU A 417 -12.85 -2.85 -29.18
N LEU A 418 -13.36 -1.71 -29.60
CA LEU A 418 -14.17 -0.82 -28.76
C LEU A 418 -15.54 -1.43 -28.51
N THR A 419 -16.18 -2.00 -29.52
CA THR A 419 -17.44 -2.74 -29.37
C THR A 419 -17.27 -3.93 -28.42
N ALA A 420 -16.22 -4.74 -28.60
CA ALA A 420 -15.91 -5.88 -27.75
C ALA A 420 -15.71 -5.46 -26.28
N SER A 421 -14.90 -4.43 -26.04
CA SER A 421 -14.61 -3.94 -24.70
C SER A 421 -15.83 -3.31 -24.03
N ALA A 422 -16.68 -2.62 -24.79
CA ALA A 422 -17.93 -2.06 -24.29
C ALA A 422 -18.90 -3.17 -23.84
N VAL A 423 -19.07 -4.22 -24.65
CA VAL A 423 -19.89 -5.39 -24.31
C VAL A 423 -19.38 -6.07 -23.04
N ALA A 424 -18.07 -6.30 -22.93
CA ALA A 424 -17.45 -6.88 -21.73
C ALA A 424 -17.70 -6.03 -20.49
N ALA A 425 -17.49 -4.71 -20.59
CA ALA A 425 -17.67 -3.78 -19.49
C ALA A 425 -19.10 -3.74 -18.99
N LEU A 426 -20.07 -3.68 -19.91
CA LEU A 426 -21.49 -3.64 -19.57
C LEU A 426 -21.92 -4.92 -18.85
N LEU A 427 -21.59 -6.08 -19.43
CA LEU A 427 -21.89 -7.37 -18.81
C LEU A 427 -21.27 -7.46 -17.42
N TRP A 428 -20.00 -7.08 -17.29
CA TRP A 428 -19.32 -7.13 -16.01
C TRP A 428 -19.97 -6.18 -14.97
N ARG A 429 -20.33 -4.94 -15.35
CA ARG A 429 -21.01 -4.03 -14.42
C ARG A 429 -22.31 -4.64 -13.91
N SER A 430 -23.09 -5.23 -14.82
CA SER A 430 -24.34 -5.89 -14.44
C SER A 430 -24.11 -7.06 -13.48
N ARG A 431 -23.01 -7.81 -13.63
CA ARG A 431 -22.64 -8.89 -12.69
C ARG A 431 -22.38 -8.38 -11.28
N VAL A 432 -21.72 -7.23 -11.13
CA VAL A 432 -21.37 -6.70 -9.80
C VAL A 432 -22.48 -5.93 -9.13
N LEU A 433 -23.35 -5.27 -9.90
CA LEU A 433 -24.42 -4.45 -9.34
C LEU A 433 -25.79 -5.13 -9.33
N SER A 434 -26.04 -6.13 -10.19
CA SER A 434 -27.37 -6.72 -10.36
C SER A 434 -27.51 -8.09 -9.69
N LEU A 435 -28.60 -8.25 -8.95
CA LEU A 435 -29.04 -9.50 -8.29
C LEU A 435 -30.03 -10.32 -9.14
N ASP A 436 -30.27 -9.92 -10.40
CA ASP A 436 -31.28 -10.56 -11.25
C ASP A 436 -30.94 -12.03 -11.51
N SER A 437 -31.83 -12.91 -11.04
CA SER A 437 -31.75 -14.38 -11.18
C SER A 437 -32.72 -14.94 -12.24
N SER A 438 -33.53 -14.08 -12.86
CA SER A 438 -34.58 -14.51 -13.78
C SER A 438 -34.04 -14.83 -15.19
N LEU A 439 -34.50 -15.96 -15.76
CA LEU A 439 -34.10 -16.48 -17.07
C LEU A 439 -35.10 -16.08 -18.16
N GLY A 440 -34.59 -15.76 -19.37
CA GLY A 440 -35.38 -15.51 -20.60
C GLY A 440 -35.54 -14.03 -21.00
N PRO A 441 -35.76 -13.74 -22.31
CA PRO A 441 -36.01 -12.39 -22.81
C PRO A 441 -37.39 -11.86 -22.39
N THR A 442 -37.51 -10.55 -22.22
CA THR A 442 -38.77 -9.85 -21.91
C THR A 442 -39.57 -9.55 -23.18
N ASN A 443 -38.89 -9.27 -24.30
CA ASN A 443 -39.54 -8.88 -25.56
C ASN A 443 -39.23 -9.83 -26.69
N SER A 444 -39.62 -11.10 -26.55
CA SER A 444 -39.55 -12.17 -27.57
C SER A 444 -38.14 -12.58 -28.05
N SER A 445 -37.12 -11.74 -27.91
CA SER A 445 -35.71 -12.07 -28.19
C SER A 445 -34.77 -11.16 -27.40
N TYR A 446 -33.59 -11.68 -27.08
CA TYR A 446 -32.53 -10.90 -26.43
C TYR A 446 -32.04 -9.73 -27.29
N LEU A 447 -32.03 -9.86 -28.63
CA LEU A 447 -31.66 -8.74 -29.51
C LEU A 447 -32.64 -7.57 -29.40
N ARG A 448 -33.95 -7.84 -29.30
CA ARG A 448 -34.97 -6.80 -29.15
C ARG A 448 -34.89 -6.14 -27.78
N ASP A 449 -34.61 -6.90 -26.74
CA ASP A 449 -34.34 -6.35 -25.41
C ASP A 449 -33.06 -5.50 -25.41
N PHE A 450 -32.02 -5.93 -26.12
CA PHE A 450 -30.77 -5.19 -26.25
C PHE A 450 -30.97 -3.86 -26.99
N ALA A 451 -31.74 -3.84 -28.08
CA ALA A 451 -32.08 -2.61 -28.78
C ALA A 451 -32.81 -1.61 -27.85
N ARG A 452 -33.76 -2.10 -27.05
CA ARG A 452 -34.46 -1.26 -26.05
C ARG A 452 -33.55 -0.78 -24.92
N LEU A 453 -32.60 -1.62 -24.49
CA LEU A 453 -31.59 -1.25 -23.52
C LEU A 453 -30.72 -0.11 -24.08
N LEU A 454 -30.29 -0.23 -25.33
CA LEU A 454 -29.56 0.82 -26.04
C LEU A 454 -30.40 2.09 -26.13
N ASP A 455 -31.72 2.02 -26.33
CA ASP A 455 -32.65 3.16 -26.34
C ASP A 455 -32.91 3.81 -24.97
N GLY A 456 -32.36 3.25 -23.88
CA GLY A 456 -32.54 3.76 -22.52
C GLY A 456 -33.88 3.37 -21.87
N SER A 457 -34.56 2.35 -22.42
CA SER A 457 -35.81 1.84 -21.83
C SER A 457 -35.52 1.10 -20.51
N GLY A 458 -36.08 1.58 -19.40
CA GLY A 458 -35.96 0.94 -18.09
C GLY A 458 -36.82 -0.33 -17.94
N GLY A 459 -36.52 -1.16 -16.92
CA GLY A 459 -37.31 -2.34 -16.55
C GLY A 459 -36.94 -3.65 -17.26
N LEU A 460 -35.78 -3.70 -17.92
CA LEU A 460 -35.27 -4.89 -18.62
C LEU A 460 -34.39 -5.75 -17.70
N ARG A 461 -34.32 -7.06 -17.98
CA ARG A 461 -33.41 -8.01 -17.32
C ARG A 461 -31.98 -7.79 -17.83
N GLU A 462 -31.40 -6.64 -17.50
CA GLU A 462 -30.15 -6.10 -18.07
C GLU A 462 -29.03 -7.14 -18.09
N ARG A 463 -28.82 -7.85 -16.98
CA ARG A 463 -27.79 -8.89 -16.88
C ARG A 463 -28.02 -10.06 -17.86
N ALA A 464 -29.26 -10.54 -17.98
CA ALA A 464 -29.58 -11.66 -18.87
C ALA A 464 -29.42 -11.27 -20.35
N VAL A 465 -29.83 -10.04 -20.69
CA VAL A 465 -29.70 -9.47 -22.04
C VAL A 465 -28.23 -9.30 -22.41
N LEU A 466 -27.45 -8.62 -21.57
CA LEU A 466 -26.02 -8.41 -21.81
C LEU A 466 -25.24 -9.73 -21.86
N ARG A 467 -25.67 -10.73 -21.09
CA ARG A 467 -25.07 -12.07 -21.10
C ARG A 467 -25.29 -12.78 -22.44
N SER A 468 -26.53 -12.84 -22.93
CA SER A 468 -26.84 -13.44 -24.24
C SER A 468 -26.12 -12.71 -25.36
N VAL A 469 -26.15 -11.38 -25.31
CA VAL A 469 -25.49 -10.51 -26.29
C VAL A 469 -23.98 -10.72 -26.33
N ALA A 470 -23.31 -10.80 -25.18
CA ALA A 470 -21.87 -11.03 -25.12
C ALA A 470 -21.47 -12.39 -25.69
N HIS A 471 -22.27 -13.43 -25.42
CA HIS A 471 -22.03 -14.75 -25.96
C HIS A 471 -22.23 -14.81 -27.49
N SER A 472 -23.29 -14.15 -27.98
CA SER A 472 -23.52 -14.02 -29.41
C SER A 472 -22.41 -13.23 -30.12
N PHE A 473 -21.92 -12.16 -29.48
CA PHE A 473 -20.78 -11.39 -29.95
C PHE A 473 -19.53 -12.27 -30.09
N GLU A 474 -19.19 -13.02 -29.03
CA GLU A 474 -18.05 -13.95 -29.02
C GLU A 474 -18.09 -14.93 -30.21
N ARG A 475 -19.26 -15.53 -30.48
CA ARG A 475 -19.44 -16.45 -31.62
C ARG A 475 -19.29 -15.76 -32.97
N ALA A 476 -19.87 -14.57 -33.14
CA ALA A 476 -19.83 -13.85 -34.40
C ALA A 476 -18.43 -13.30 -34.74
N VAL A 477 -17.66 -12.92 -33.71
CA VAL A 477 -16.35 -12.29 -33.86
C VAL A 477 -15.23 -13.32 -33.99
N GLY A 478 -15.25 -14.38 -33.18
CA GLY A 478 -14.22 -15.42 -33.16
C GLY A 478 -12.80 -14.85 -33.00
N ASP A 479 -11.89 -15.24 -33.90
CA ASP A 479 -10.47 -14.87 -33.87
C ASP A 479 -10.17 -13.48 -34.46
N LYS A 480 -11.19 -12.71 -34.88
CA LYS A 480 -10.98 -11.42 -35.58
C LYS A 480 -10.59 -10.27 -34.64
N CYS A 481 -10.84 -10.39 -33.34
CA CYS A 481 -10.56 -9.33 -32.36
C CYS A 481 -9.16 -9.46 -31.78
N HIS A 482 -8.58 -8.32 -31.41
CA HIS A 482 -7.29 -8.26 -30.73
C HIS A 482 -7.21 -9.24 -29.53
N PRO A 483 -6.16 -10.07 -29.38
CA PRO A 483 -6.11 -11.15 -28.39
C PRO A 483 -6.35 -10.72 -26.93
N ALA A 484 -5.90 -9.52 -26.55
CA ALA A 484 -6.09 -9.02 -25.18
C ALA A 484 -7.54 -8.60 -24.89
N VAL A 485 -8.18 -7.92 -25.85
CA VAL A 485 -9.60 -7.53 -25.75
C VAL A 485 -10.48 -8.77 -25.77
N ARG A 486 -10.12 -9.70 -26.66
CA ARG A 486 -10.73 -11.02 -26.74
C ARG A 486 -10.65 -11.72 -25.38
N HIS A 487 -9.46 -11.91 -24.82
CA HIS A 487 -9.30 -12.53 -23.50
C HIS A 487 -10.20 -11.89 -22.45
N CYS A 488 -10.29 -10.56 -22.41
CA CYS A 488 -11.19 -9.85 -21.50
C CYS A 488 -12.67 -10.24 -21.69
N VAL A 489 -13.17 -10.26 -22.94
CA VAL A 489 -14.56 -10.70 -23.24
C VAL A 489 -14.77 -12.16 -22.80
N TYR A 490 -13.88 -13.06 -23.20
CA TYR A 490 -13.97 -14.49 -22.87
C TYR A 490 -13.98 -14.73 -21.36
N SER A 491 -13.08 -14.09 -20.61
CA SER A 491 -13.01 -14.27 -19.15
C SER A 491 -14.28 -13.78 -18.44
N VAL A 492 -14.91 -12.69 -18.91
CA VAL A 492 -16.18 -12.20 -18.35
C VAL A 492 -17.33 -13.17 -18.66
N VAL A 493 -17.39 -13.68 -19.90
CA VAL A 493 -18.37 -14.68 -20.34
C VAL A 493 -18.20 -15.99 -19.57
N GLU A 494 -16.97 -16.50 -19.44
CA GLU A 494 -16.66 -17.73 -18.70
C GLU A 494 -17.04 -17.59 -17.22
N ALA A 495 -16.73 -16.44 -16.61
CA ALA A 495 -17.07 -16.17 -15.21
C ALA A 495 -18.59 -16.24 -14.96
N GLU A 496 -19.44 -15.98 -15.95
CA GLU A 496 -20.90 -16.13 -15.87
C GLU A 496 -21.35 -17.61 -15.86
N GLY A 497 -20.45 -18.58 -16.02
CA GLY A 497 -20.76 -20.01 -16.01
C GLY A 497 -21.53 -20.43 -17.25
N ILE A 498 -21.10 -19.97 -18.44
CA ILE A 498 -21.82 -20.10 -19.71
C ILE A 498 -21.60 -21.47 -20.38
N SER A 499 -20.69 -22.30 -19.87
CA SER A 499 -20.52 -23.69 -20.29
C SER A 499 -21.76 -24.53 -19.91
N GLY A 500 -22.85 -24.40 -20.69
CA GLY A 500 -24.07 -25.20 -20.53
C GLY A 500 -25.42 -24.49 -20.74
N LEU A 501 -25.48 -23.22 -21.14
CA LEU A 501 -26.78 -22.60 -21.46
C LEU A 501 -27.32 -23.12 -22.80
N SER A 502 -28.57 -23.59 -22.78
CA SER A 502 -29.34 -23.87 -23.99
C SER A 502 -29.39 -22.62 -24.86
N LEU A 503 -28.95 -22.75 -26.10
CA LEU A 503 -29.11 -21.73 -27.13
C LEU A 503 -30.59 -21.33 -27.20
N ASP A 504 -30.88 -20.03 -27.18
CA ASP A 504 -32.21 -19.54 -27.55
C ASP A 504 -32.38 -19.79 -29.05
N ILE A 505 -33.57 -20.18 -29.50
CA ILE A 505 -33.85 -20.44 -30.91
C ILE A 505 -33.60 -19.18 -31.77
N MET A 506 -33.68 -18.00 -31.15
CA MET A 506 -33.39 -16.70 -31.78
C MET A 506 -31.93 -16.25 -31.66
N ASP A 507 -31.02 -17.06 -31.11
CA ASP A 507 -29.61 -16.69 -30.94
C ASP A 507 -28.89 -16.43 -32.28
N GLY A 508 -29.27 -17.12 -33.36
CA GLY A 508 -28.71 -16.88 -34.70
C GLY A 508 -29.05 -15.50 -35.27
N LEU A 509 -30.11 -14.87 -34.77
CA LEU A 509 -30.48 -13.50 -35.11
C LEU A 509 -29.47 -12.50 -34.53
N SER A 510 -29.09 -12.71 -33.26
CA SER A 510 -28.06 -11.90 -32.58
C SER A 510 -26.68 -12.05 -33.24
N ASP A 511 -26.32 -13.26 -33.69
CA ASP A 511 -25.03 -13.51 -34.37
C ASP A 511 -24.95 -12.78 -35.72
N THR A 512 -26.07 -12.73 -36.44
CA THR A 512 -26.20 -11.98 -37.71
C THR A 512 -26.09 -10.48 -37.47
N TYR A 513 -26.75 -9.97 -36.43
CA TYR A 513 -26.62 -8.58 -35.99
C TYR A 513 -25.17 -8.20 -35.69
N TRP A 514 -24.46 -9.04 -34.92
CA TRP A 514 -23.05 -8.77 -34.62
C TRP A 514 -22.17 -8.82 -35.86
N SER A 515 -22.44 -9.72 -36.80
CA SER A 515 -21.71 -9.76 -38.08
C SER A 515 -21.84 -8.45 -38.87
N HIS A 516 -22.98 -7.77 -38.79
CA HIS A 516 -23.19 -6.45 -39.40
C HIS A 516 -22.52 -5.31 -38.62
N MET A 517 -22.63 -5.31 -37.29
CA MET A 517 -21.94 -4.32 -36.44
C MET A 517 -20.41 -4.39 -36.64
N VAL A 518 -19.84 -5.59 -36.69
CA VAL A 518 -18.40 -5.82 -36.93
C VAL A 518 -17.98 -5.42 -38.34
N ALA A 519 -18.90 -5.45 -39.31
CA ALA A 519 -18.67 -4.91 -40.65
C ALA A 519 -18.72 -3.38 -40.71
N GLY A 520 -18.90 -2.70 -39.57
CA GLY A 520 -18.89 -1.24 -39.45
C GLY A 520 -20.25 -0.57 -39.65
N LEU A 521 -21.36 -1.33 -39.65
CA LEU A 521 -22.69 -0.73 -39.69
C LEU A 521 -23.07 -0.15 -38.31
N PRO A 522 -23.70 1.04 -38.26
CA PRO A 522 -24.26 1.55 -37.02
C PRO A 522 -25.46 0.70 -36.56
N HIS A 523 -25.82 0.80 -35.29
CA HIS A 523 -26.82 -0.07 -34.65
C HIS A 523 -28.14 -0.17 -35.42
N LYS A 524 -28.69 0.98 -35.87
CA LYS A 524 -29.97 1.02 -36.55
C LYS A 524 -29.94 0.25 -37.88
N ASP A 525 -28.91 0.49 -38.69
CA ASP A 525 -28.76 -0.13 -40.00
C ASP A 525 -28.45 -1.63 -39.86
N ALA A 526 -27.62 -2.00 -38.87
CA ALA A 526 -27.34 -3.40 -38.54
C ALA A 526 -28.62 -4.14 -38.11
N LEU A 527 -29.46 -3.50 -37.29
CA LEU A 527 -30.73 -4.07 -36.84
C LEU A 527 -31.72 -4.22 -37.99
N GLU A 528 -31.91 -3.18 -38.81
CA GLU A 528 -32.79 -3.22 -40.00
C GLU A 528 -32.38 -4.34 -40.94
N LYS A 529 -31.10 -4.42 -41.30
CA LYS A 529 -30.57 -5.46 -42.18
C LYS A 529 -30.72 -6.86 -41.62
N THR A 530 -30.49 -7.03 -40.31
CA THR A 530 -30.71 -8.34 -39.63
C THR A 530 -32.17 -8.79 -39.77
N TRP A 531 -33.12 -7.89 -39.58
CA TRP A 531 -34.55 -8.22 -39.70
C TRP A 531 -35.02 -8.43 -41.14
N GLU A 532 -34.40 -7.76 -42.12
CA GLU A 532 -34.63 -8.01 -43.54
C GLU A 532 -34.13 -9.40 -43.96
N GLU A 533 -32.91 -9.76 -43.54
CA GLU A 533 -32.35 -11.09 -43.81
C GLU A 533 -33.18 -12.20 -43.13
N PHE A 534 -33.63 -11.97 -41.89
CA PHE A 534 -34.50 -12.90 -41.19
C PHE A 534 -35.85 -13.09 -41.91
N ARG A 535 -36.51 -11.99 -42.31
CA ARG A 535 -37.78 -12.04 -43.07
C ARG A 535 -37.61 -12.72 -44.42
N SER A 536 -36.55 -12.40 -45.16
CA SER A 536 -36.27 -13.03 -46.46
C SER A 536 -35.96 -14.53 -46.33
N ARG A 537 -35.50 -15.03 -45.18
CA ARG A 537 -35.34 -16.47 -44.93
C ARG A 537 -36.67 -17.11 -44.56
N ALA A 538 -37.46 -16.46 -43.72
CA ALA A 538 -38.81 -16.91 -43.37
C ALA A 538 -39.73 -17.03 -44.60
N ASP A 539 -39.61 -16.10 -45.56
CA ASP A 539 -40.40 -16.11 -46.81
C ASP A 539 -39.92 -17.16 -47.84
N ARG A 540 -38.77 -17.83 -47.60
CA ARG A 540 -38.18 -18.83 -48.52
C ARG A 540 -38.33 -20.27 -48.04
N GLU A 541 -38.68 -20.49 -46.77
CA GLU A 541 -38.82 -21.82 -46.17
C GLU A 541 -40.23 -21.99 -45.59
N ASP A 542 -41.11 -22.69 -46.33
CA ASP A 542 -42.48 -23.06 -45.93
C ASP A 542 -42.55 -24.07 -44.75
N ASP A 543 -41.42 -24.44 -44.13
CA ASP A 543 -41.35 -25.41 -43.04
C ASP A 543 -40.90 -24.76 -41.72
N TRP A 544 -41.80 -24.01 -41.07
CA TRP A 544 -41.69 -23.70 -39.64
C TRP A 544 -42.70 -24.54 -38.85
N PHE A 545 -42.48 -25.86 -38.82
CA PHE A 545 -42.98 -26.73 -37.76
C PHE A 545 -41.76 -27.25 -36.98
N PHE A 546 -41.34 -26.47 -35.98
CA PHE A 546 -40.64 -26.84 -34.74
C PHE A 546 -39.79 -25.64 -34.29
N VAL A 547 -40.48 -24.67 -33.67
CA VAL A 547 -39.90 -23.70 -32.73
C VAL A 547 -40.82 -23.60 -31.54
#